data_AF-A0A2A5M328-F1
#
_entry.id   AF-A0A2A5M328-F1
#
_cell.length_a   1.000
_cell.length_b   1.000
_cell.length_c   1.000
_cell.angle_alpha   90.00
_cell.angle_beta   90.00
_cell.angle_gamma   90.00
#
_symmetry.space_group_name_H-M   'P 1'
#
loop_
_entity.id
_entity.type
_entity.pdbx_description
1 polymer ?
#
loop_
_entity_poly.entity_id
_entity_poly.type
_entity_poly.pdbx_seq_one_letter_code
_entity_poly.pdbx_strand_id
1 'polypeptide(L)'
;MFIGITQRLICNESYHEERECLALDWGKLFNKDLFKNFTPLPLSYEIDFSHYKHLIKAVILSGGNDLSFYSPNVLSKKRDLYEKQVIEICLKEKIPLLGICRGAQMIAHYFNSHISPCEN
;
A
#
# COMPACT_ATOMS: atom_id res chain seq x y z
N MET A 1 -13.05 12.89 -5.50
CA MET A 1 -13.22 11.59 -4.80
C MET A 1 -11.87 11.10 -4.34
N PHE A 2 -11.75 10.26 -3.30
CA PHE A 2 -10.42 9.79 -2.86
C PHE A 2 -10.08 8.40 -3.42
N ILE A 3 -8.79 8.20 -3.71
CA ILE A 3 -8.19 6.87 -3.87
C ILE A 3 -7.20 6.70 -2.73
N GLY A 4 -7.41 5.71 -1.87
CA GLY A 4 -6.49 5.39 -0.79
C GLY A 4 -5.19 4.83 -1.35
N ILE A 5 -4.04 5.23 -0.82
CA ILE A 5 -2.75 4.67 -1.21
C ILE A 5 -1.91 4.32 0.01
N THR A 6 -1.46 3.07 0.09
CA THR A 6 -0.54 2.63 1.17
C THR A 6 0.86 3.16 0.91
N GLN A 7 1.63 3.38 1.97
CA GLN A 7 2.91 4.07 1.90
C GLN A 7 4.07 3.13 2.26
N ARG A 8 5.26 3.38 1.72
CA ARG A 8 6.47 2.69 2.20
C ARG A 8 6.77 3.19 3.62
N LEU A 9 7.26 2.28 4.46
CA LEU A 9 7.79 2.63 5.78
C LEU A 9 9.31 2.72 5.71
N ILE A 10 9.86 3.78 6.29
CA ILE A 10 11.30 3.99 6.50
C ILE A 10 11.54 4.37 7.96
N CYS A 11 12.70 4.00 8.51
CA CYS A 11 13.17 4.53 9.79
C CYS A 11 14.33 5.47 9.49
N ASN A 12 14.36 6.64 10.12
CA ASN A 12 15.49 7.55 10.00
C ASN A 12 16.72 6.95 10.73
N GLU A 13 17.88 7.02 10.08
CA GLU A 13 19.12 6.44 10.59
C GLU A 13 19.72 7.26 11.74
N SER A 14 19.56 8.59 11.69
CA SER A 14 20.19 9.52 12.63
C SER A 14 19.38 9.72 13.91
N TYR A 15 18.07 9.46 13.87
CA TYR A 15 17.20 9.50 15.04
C TYR A 15 16.05 8.52 14.83
N HIS A 16 15.67 7.78 15.88
CA HIS A 16 14.70 6.69 15.80
C HIS A 16 13.26 7.19 15.56
N GLU A 17 12.97 7.58 14.32
CA GLU A 17 11.65 8.00 13.85
C GLU A 17 11.23 7.18 12.63
N GLU A 18 10.08 6.51 12.73
CA GLU A 18 9.42 5.86 11.60
C GLU A 18 8.64 6.87 10.77
N ARG A 19 8.69 6.73 9.45
CA ARG A 19 7.98 7.59 8.50
C ARG A 19 7.28 6.79 7.44
N GLU A 20 6.13 7.31 7.04
CA GLU A 20 5.38 6.89 5.88
C GLU A 20 5.78 7.75 4.68
N CYS A 21 6.09 7.14 3.55
CA CYS A 21 6.59 7.85 2.37
C CYS A 21 5.99 7.30 1.07
N LEU A 22 5.72 8.22 0.13
CA LEU A 22 5.31 7.92 -1.23
C LEU A 22 6.33 8.45 -2.23
N ALA A 23 6.60 7.68 -3.28
CA ALA A 23 7.39 8.14 -4.41
C ALA A 23 6.70 9.31 -5.14
N LEU A 24 7.49 10.24 -5.67
CA LEU A 24 6.98 11.39 -6.43
C LEU A 24 6.17 10.99 -7.67
N ASP A 25 6.40 9.80 -8.20
CA ASP A 25 5.68 9.28 -9.38
C ASP A 25 4.19 9.10 -9.13
N TRP A 26 3.76 8.92 -7.87
CA TRP A 26 2.33 8.96 -7.52
C TRP A 26 1.75 10.35 -7.76
N GLY A 27 2.44 11.41 -7.32
CA GLY A 27 2.02 12.79 -7.61
C GLY A 27 1.92 13.05 -9.11
N LYS A 28 2.91 12.60 -9.89
CA LYS A 28 2.90 12.71 -11.36
C LYS A 28 1.73 11.95 -12.00
N LEU A 29 1.39 10.77 -11.49
CA LEU A 29 0.28 9.96 -11.98
C LEU A 29 -1.06 10.66 -11.73
N PHE A 30 -1.29 11.13 -10.50
CA PHE A 30 -2.54 11.80 -10.13
C PHE A 30 -2.71 13.18 -10.77
N ASN A 31 -1.63 13.79 -11.26
CA ASN A 31 -1.68 15.03 -12.05
C ASN A 31 -2.12 14.81 -13.51
N LYS A 32 -2.27 13.57 -13.99
CA LYS A 32 -2.76 13.29 -15.35
C LYS A 32 -4.28 13.47 -15.42
N ASP A 33 -4.78 13.89 -16.58
CA ASP A 33 -6.22 14.08 -16.83
C ASP A 33 -7.09 12.86 -16.50
N LEU A 34 -6.55 11.66 -16.66
CA LEU A 34 -7.20 10.40 -16.30
C LEU A 34 -7.64 10.37 -14.82
N PHE A 35 -6.86 11.02 -13.93
CA PHE A 35 -7.10 11.04 -12.49
C PHE A 35 -7.68 12.37 -11.99
N LYS A 36 -8.04 13.33 -12.86
CA LYS A 36 -8.46 14.69 -12.46
C LYS A 36 -9.62 14.77 -11.44
N ASN A 37 -10.46 13.74 -11.36
CA ASN A 37 -11.59 13.66 -10.42
C ASN A 37 -11.25 12.89 -9.13
N PHE A 38 -10.02 12.41 -9.01
CA PHE A 38 -9.51 11.63 -7.90
C PHE A 38 -8.34 12.34 -7.22
N THR A 39 -8.37 12.38 -5.90
CA THR A 39 -7.29 12.90 -5.07
C THR A 39 -6.63 11.72 -4.36
N PRO A 40 -5.30 11.59 -4.40
CA PRO A 40 -4.62 10.55 -3.64
C PRO A 40 -4.79 10.84 -2.15
N LEU A 41 -5.21 9.84 -1.39
CA LEU A 41 -5.30 9.88 0.07
C LEU A 41 -4.26 8.92 0.64
N PRO A 42 -3.13 9.42 1.16
CA PRO A 42 -2.16 8.57 1.85
C PRO A 42 -2.82 7.92 3.07
N LEU A 43 -2.79 6.58 3.11
CA LEU A 43 -3.32 5.82 4.23
C LEU A 43 -2.25 5.75 5.31
N SER A 44 -2.61 6.18 6.52
CA SER A 44 -1.73 6.04 7.68
C SER A 44 -1.93 4.68 8.33
N TYR A 45 -0.82 4.05 8.71
CA TYR A 45 -0.78 2.74 9.36
C TYR A 45 -1.23 2.81 10.82
N GLU A 46 -1.28 4.01 11.40
CA GLU A 46 -1.77 4.27 12.76
C GLU A 46 -3.30 4.54 12.80
N ILE A 47 -3.96 4.57 11.64
CA ILE A 47 -5.41 4.76 11.51
C ILE A 47 -6.03 3.50 10.92
N ASP A 48 -6.97 2.89 11.65
CA ASP A 48 -7.69 1.71 11.20
C ASP A 48 -8.37 1.96 9.84
N PHE A 49 -8.21 1.01 8.90
CA PHE A 49 -8.69 1.18 7.54
C PHE A 49 -10.21 1.40 7.43
N SER A 50 -10.99 0.94 8.42
CA SER A 50 -12.44 1.17 8.48
C SER A 50 -12.82 2.65 8.53
N HIS A 51 -11.91 3.52 8.99
CA HIS A 51 -12.12 4.98 8.99
C HIS A 51 -12.07 5.56 7.56
N TYR A 52 -11.32 4.93 6.67
CA TYR A 52 -11.14 5.38 5.29
C TYR A 52 -12.16 4.80 4.32
N LYS A 53 -12.69 3.60 4.59
CA LYS A 53 -13.46 2.82 3.61
C LYS A 53 -14.65 3.56 2.98
N HIS A 54 -15.27 4.48 3.72
CA HIS A 54 -16.42 5.28 3.24
C HIS A 54 -16.01 6.55 2.46
N LEU A 55 -14.75 6.97 2.56
CA LEU A 55 -14.22 8.18 1.93
C LEU A 55 -13.63 7.90 0.54
N ILE A 56 -13.20 6.66 0.31
CA ILE A 56 -12.46 6.26 -0.88
C ILE A 56 -13.35 5.55 -1.91
N LYS A 57 -12.91 5.58 -3.17
CA LYS A 57 -13.53 4.83 -4.28
C LYS A 57 -12.72 3.62 -4.72
N ALA A 58 -11.44 3.59 -4.38
CA ALA A 58 -10.51 2.51 -4.67
C ALA A 58 -9.31 2.60 -3.72
N VAL A 59 -8.51 1.53 -3.67
CA VAL A 59 -7.22 1.48 -2.98
C VAL A 59 -6.12 1.09 -3.95
N ILE A 60 -4.95 1.69 -3.76
CA ILE A 60 -3.69 1.29 -4.38
C ILE A 60 -2.75 0.79 -3.28
N LEU A 61 -2.32 -0.46 -3.37
CA LEU A 61 -1.18 -0.96 -2.60
C LEU A 61 0.10 -0.59 -3.38
N SER A 62 0.89 0.34 -2.85
CA SER A 62 2.05 0.89 -3.57
C SER A 62 3.27 -0.04 -3.55
N GLY A 63 4.30 0.30 -4.33
CA GLY A 63 5.59 -0.41 -4.32
C GLY A 63 6.51 -0.05 -3.14
N GLY A 64 7.76 -0.51 -3.21
CA GLY A 64 8.80 -0.25 -2.20
C GLY A 64 8.66 -1.12 -0.95
N ASN A 65 9.71 -1.17 -0.12
CA ASN A 65 9.97 -2.22 0.89
C ASN A 65 9.99 -3.62 0.26
N ASP A 66 10.29 -4.61 1.07
CA ASP A 66 10.14 -6.03 0.73
C ASP A 66 8.92 -6.59 1.47
N LEU A 67 8.43 -7.76 1.05
CA LEU A 67 7.50 -8.54 1.88
C LEU A 67 8.26 -9.14 3.07
N SER A 68 7.64 -9.15 4.25
CA SER A 68 8.28 -9.70 5.44
C SER A 68 8.58 -11.20 5.35
N PHE A 69 7.84 -11.91 4.48
CA PHE A 69 8.10 -13.32 4.16
C PHE A 69 9.50 -13.54 3.56
N TYR A 70 10.01 -12.59 2.76
CA TYR A 70 11.34 -12.68 2.14
C TYR A 70 12.41 -11.89 2.89
N SER A 71 12.03 -10.78 3.52
CA SER A 71 12.93 -9.90 4.25
C SER A 71 12.28 -9.50 5.58
N PRO A 72 12.42 -10.35 6.62
CA PRO A 72 11.71 -10.15 7.88
C PRO A 72 12.33 -8.99 8.68
N ASN A 73 11.76 -7.80 8.51
CA ASN A 73 12.06 -6.64 9.35
C ASN A 73 10.77 -6.05 9.94
N VAL A 74 10.91 -5.28 11.03
CA VAL A 74 9.78 -4.73 11.81
C VAL A 74 8.84 -3.89 10.94
N LEU A 75 9.40 -3.02 10.09
CA LEU A 75 8.63 -2.15 9.21
C LEU A 75 7.83 -2.95 8.16
N SER A 76 8.45 -3.98 7.58
CA SER A 76 7.79 -4.82 6.57
C SER A 76 6.66 -5.65 7.19
N LYS A 77 6.83 -6.14 8.43
CA LYS A 77 5.77 -6.82 9.17
C LYS A 77 4.60 -5.89 9.51
N LYS A 78 4.89 -4.68 9.99
CA LYS A 78 3.87 -3.64 10.26
C LYS A 78 3.07 -3.34 9.00
N ARG A 79 3.76 -3.20 7.88
CA ARG A 79 3.13 -2.95 6.58
C ARG A 79 2.28 -4.13 6.10
N ASP A 80 2.80 -5.36 6.16
CA ASP A 80 2.07 -6.56 5.75
C ASP A 80 0.77 -6.76 6.54
N LEU A 81 0.81 -6.50 7.85
CA LEU A 81 -0.36 -6.63 8.71
C LEU A 81 -1.46 -5.63 8.29
N TYR A 82 -1.10 -4.38 8.08
CA TYR A 82 -2.04 -3.35 7.65
C TYR A 82 -2.60 -3.63 6.24
N GLU A 83 -1.74 -3.95 5.28
CA GLU A 83 -2.18 -4.23 3.90
C GLU A 83 -3.06 -5.49 3.82
N LYS A 84 -2.84 -6.49 4.69
CA LYS A 84 -3.75 -7.62 4.84
C LYS A 84 -5.15 -7.19 5.27
N GLN A 85 -5.28 -6.33 6.29
CA GLN A 85 -6.57 -5.80 6.73
C GLN A 85 -7.27 -4.99 5.63
N VAL A 86 -6.50 -4.20 4.87
CA VAL A 86 -7.00 -3.45 3.71
C VAL A 86 -7.58 -4.42 2.65
N ILE A 87 -6.87 -5.50 2.32
CA ILE A 87 -7.34 -6.51 1.36
C ILE A 87 -8.64 -7.16 1.85
N GLU A 88 -8.70 -7.57 3.12
CA GLU A 88 -9.88 -8.21 3.73
C GLU A 88 -11.13 -7.31 3.64
N ILE A 89 -10.97 -6.02 3.99
CA ILE A 89 -12.07 -5.05 3.92
C ILE A 89 -12.45 -4.75 2.47
N CYS A 90 -11.48 -4.60 1.56
CA CYS A 90 -11.79 -4.35 0.14
C CYS A 90 -12.55 -5.51 -0.50
N LEU A 91 -12.20 -6.76 -0.18
CA LEU A 91 -12.93 -7.95 -0.62
C LEU A 91 -14.37 -7.96 -0.08
N LYS A 92 -14.53 -7.73 1.23
CA LYS A 92 -15.83 -7.73 1.90
C LYS A 92 -16.77 -6.64 1.35
N GLU A 93 -16.27 -5.43 1.21
CA GLU A 93 -17.04 -4.24 0.83
C GLU A 93 -17.05 -4.01 -0.69
N LYS A 94 -16.37 -4.88 -1.46
CA LYS A 94 -16.22 -4.80 -2.92
C LYS A 94 -15.60 -3.47 -3.38
N ILE A 95 -14.63 -2.96 -2.63
CA ILE A 95 -13.84 -1.78 -2.99
C ILE A 95 -12.76 -2.20 -4.00
N PRO A 96 -12.67 -1.57 -5.18
CA PRO A 96 -11.60 -1.84 -6.14
C PRO A 96 -10.21 -1.66 -5.53
N LEU A 97 -9.34 -2.64 -5.72
CA LEU A 97 -7.97 -2.64 -5.20
C LEU A 97 -6.97 -2.96 -6.31
N LEU A 98 -5.90 -2.17 -6.40
CA LEU A 98 -4.80 -2.35 -7.33
C LEU A 98 -3.49 -2.52 -6.57
N GLY A 99 -2.73 -3.58 -6.84
CA GLY A 99 -1.38 -3.76 -6.31
C GLY A 99 -0.32 -3.43 -7.34
N ILE A 100 0.68 -2.63 -6.96
CA ILE A 100 1.81 -2.26 -7.85
C ILE A 100 3.13 -2.75 -7.23
N CYS A 101 3.93 -3.49 -8.01
CA CYS A 101 5.20 -4.06 -7.57
C CYS A 101 5.03 -4.87 -6.27
N ARG A 102 5.60 -4.44 -5.13
CA ARG A 102 5.36 -5.07 -3.83
C ARG A 102 3.87 -5.20 -3.49
N GLY A 103 3.04 -4.20 -3.82
CA GLY A 103 1.60 -4.30 -3.59
C GLY A 103 0.96 -5.49 -4.33
N ALA A 104 1.43 -5.82 -5.54
CA ALA A 104 0.99 -7.01 -6.26
C ALA A 104 1.50 -8.29 -5.60
N GLN A 105 2.74 -8.28 -5.10
CA GLN A 105 3.30 -9.39 -4.32
C GLN A 105 2.50 -9.62 -3.03
N MET A 106 2.06 -8.56 -2.34
CA MET A 106 1.23 -8.66 -1.14
C MET A 106 -0.13 -9.32 -1.44
N ILE A 107 -0.76 -8.96 -2.56
CA ILE A 107 -2.00 -9.62 -3.01
C ILE A 107 -1.74 -11.10 -3.31
N ALA A 108 -0.68 -11.40 -4.07
CA ALA A 108 -0.31 -12.78 -4.39
C ALA A 108 -0.06 -13.59 -3.10
N HIS A 109 0.68 -13.03 -2.14
CA HIS A 109 0.95 -13.64 -0.85
C HIS A 109 -0.33 -13.89 -0.04
N TYR A 110 -1.24 -12.92 0.01
CA TYR A 110 -2.55 -13.07 0.68
C TYR A 110 -3.35 -14.25 0.14
N PHE A 111 -3.33 -14.46 -1.18
CA PHE A 111 -4.00 -15.58 -1.84
C PHE A 111 -3.15 -16.86 -1.92
N ASN A 112 -2.06 -16.97 -1.15
CA ASN A 112 -1.15 -18.12 -1.12
C ASN A 112 -0.58 -18.49 -2.50
N SER A 113 -0.39 -17.50 -3.37
CA SER A 113 0.24 -17.70 -4.68
C SER A 113 1.75 -17.84 -4.55
N HIS A 114 2.37 -18.50 -5.54
CA HIS A 114 3.82 -18.61 -5.62
C HIS A 114 4.43 -17.34 -6.22
N ILE A 115 5.45 -16.78 -5.57
CA ILE A 115 6.22 -15.62 -6.07
C ILE A 115 7.66 -16.07 -6.26
N SER A 116 8.17 -15.91 -7.48
CA SER A 116 9.56 -16.22 -7.83
C SER A 116 10.38 -14.92 -8.00
N PRO A 117 11.69 -14.97 -7.74
CA PRO A 117 12.60 -13.90 -8.15
C PRO A 117 12.48 -13.63 -9.66
N CYS A 118 12.60 -12.37 -10.06
CA CYS A 118 12.75 -12.04 -11.47
C CYS A 118 14.21 -12.23 -11.86
N GLU A 119 14.46 -12.93 -12.96
CA GLU A 119 15.77 -12.91 -13.62
C GLU A 119 15.89 -11.58 -14.37
N ASN A 120 17.01 -10.88 -14.17
CA ASN A 120 17.33 -9.63 -14.88
C ASN A 120 18.33 -9.90 -16.00
#